data_AF-A0A2N2I170-F1
#
_entry.id   AF-A0A2N2I170-F1
#
_cell.length_a   1.000
_cell.length_b   1.000
_cell.length_c   1.000
_cell.angle_alpha   90.00
_cell.angle_beta   90.00
_cell.angle_gamma   90.00
#
_symmetry.space_group_name_H-M   'P 1'
#
loop_
_entity.id
_entity.type
_entity.pdbx_description
1 polymer ?
#
loop_
_entity_poly.entity_id
_entity_poly.type
_entity_poly.pdbx_seq_one_letter_code
_entity_poly.pdbx_strand_id
1 'polypeptide(L)'
;MILDEPDSHFIFVFHPKIFEGKKYTVYEGRELTNGEVLKYWGKWIFFGDKSQLDEWARKLDPYVENETIPCIKYDRIPPANLGLTELVMMVYCDKRKSEEIWQILQQHGVKIKAWVSEWETMEMWKPGGVLLEQWIKSMNFNEEQAQATREHAGRTMGYIFDHPDEIFTPWAQ
;
A
#
# COMPACT_ATOMS: atom_id res chain seq x y z
N MET A 1 6.46 -14.55 5.95
CA MET A 1 7.28 -13.76 6.89
C MET A 1 6.65 -12.39 7.21
N ILE A 2 6.38 -12.17 8.50
CA ILE A 2 5.94 -10.88 9.06
C ILE A 2 7.16 -10.08 9.53
N LEU A 3 7.26 -8.81 9.11
CA LEU A 3 8.31 -7.87 9.48
C LEU A 3 7.73 -6.76 10.34
N ASP A 4 8.11 -6.76 11.61
CA ASP A 4 7.67 -5.82 12.64
C ASP A 4 8.88 -5.00 13.10
N GLU A 5 9.21 -3.94 12.34
CA GLU A 5 10.32 -3.03 12.66
C GLU A 5 9.81 -1.86 13.52
N PRO A 6 10.34 -1.64 14.74
CA PRO A 6 9.81 -0.65 15.67
C PRO A 6 9.75 0.78 15.12
N ASP A 7 10.72 1.15 14.28
CA ASP A 7 10.84 2.48 13.68
C ASP A 7 9.97 2.67 12.42
N SER A 8 9.33 1.60 11.94
CA SER A 8 8.40 1.64 10.81
C SER A 8 6.98 2.00 11.27
N HIS A 9 6.32 2.84 10.47
CA HIS A 9 4.89 3.14 10.62
C HIS A 9 3.99 1.91 10.39
N PHE A 10 4.45 0.99 9.55
CA PHE A 10 3.69 -0.19 9.13
C PHE A 10 4.39 -1.48 9.57
N ILE A 11 3.57 -2.50 9.81
CA ILE A 11 4.01 -3.88 9.85
C ILE A 11 3.77 -4.48 8.46
N PHE A 12 4.76 -5.19 7.95
CA PHE A 12 4.71 -5.76 6.61
C PHE A 12 4.62 -7.28 6.66
N VAL A 13 3.98 -7.86 5.64
CA VAL A 13 4.04 -9.29 5.35
C VAL A 13 4.56 -9.44 3.93
N PHE A 14 5.75 -10.02 3.81
CA PHE A 14 6.43 -10.21 2.54
C PHE A 14 6.90 -11.66 2.37
N HIS A 15 7.09 -12.02 1.11
CA HIS A 15 7.86 -13.21 0.76
C HIS A 15 9.34 -12.97 1.14
N PRO A 16 10.06 -13.91 1.79
CA PRO A 16 11.44 -13.72 2.27
C PRO A 16 12.44 -13.20 1.21
N LYS A 17 12.31 -13.70 -0.02
CA LYS A 17 13.10 -13.24 -1.19
C LYS A 17 13.03 -11.74 -1.50
N ILE A 18 12.16 -10.95 -0.85
CA ILE A 18 12.19 -9.49 -0.95
C ILE A 18 13.60 -8.94 -0.60
N PHE A 19 14.28 -9.57 0.37
CA PHE A 19 15.64 -9.22 0.78
C PHE A 19 16.72 -9.67 -0.21
N GLU A 20 16.36 -10.50 -1.18
CA GLU A 20 17.23 -10.93 -2.29
C GLU A 20 16.98 -10.08 -3.55
N GLY A 21 16.21 -8.99 -3.44
CA GLY A 21 15.90 -8.09 -4.55
C GLY A 21 14.62 -8.43 -5.32
N LYS A 22 13.84 -9.42 -4.87
CA LYS A 22 12.52 -9.69 -5.47
C LYS A 22 11.60 -8.49 -5.27
N LYS A 23 10.83 -8.14 -6.30
CA LYS A 23 9.75 -7.15 -6.19
C LYS A 23 8.41 -7.82 -5.87
N TYR A 24 7.54 -7.08 -5.18
CA TYR A 24 6.15 -7.51 -4.96
C TYR A 24 5.17 -6.95 -5.99
N THR A 25 5.56 -5.97 -6.81
CA THR A 25 4.76 -5.46 -7.94
C THR A 25 5.02 -6.30 -9.19
N VAL A 26 4.55 -7.54 -9.14
CA VAL A 26 4.76 -8.55 -10.18
C VAL A 26 3.43 -9.16 -10.64
N TYR A 27 3.36 -9.55 -11.91
CA TYR A 27 2.25 -10.30 -12.48
C TYR A 27 2.79 -11.39 -13.41
N GLU A 28 2.35 -12.63 -13.19
CA GLU A 28 2.77 -13.82 -13.97
C GLU A 28 4.31 -13.94 -14.09
N GLY A 29 5.01 -13.64 -13.00
CA GLY A 29 6.47 -13.74 -12.92
C GLY A 29 7.24 -12.57 -13.54
N ARG A 30 6.55 -11.53 -14.04
CA ARG A 30 7.17 -10.32 -14.60
C ARG A 30 6.95 -9.10 -13.73
N GLU A 31 7.96 -8.25 -13.61
CA GLU A 31 7.84 -6.93 -13.00
C GLU A 31 6.91 -6.01 -13.81
N LEU A 32 6.02 -5.32 -13.11
CA LEU A 32 5.10 -4.38 -13.73
C LEU A 32 5.79 -3.06 -14.08
N THR A 33 5.38 -2.47 -15.20
CA THR A 33 5.74 -1.09 -15.56
C THR A 33 4.91 -0.07 -14.78
N ASN A 34 5.32 1.20 -14.78
CA ASN A 34 4.56 2.30 -14.19
C ASN A 34 3.12 2.34 -14.71
N GLY A 35 2.94 2.24 -16.03
CA GLY A 35 1.62 2.24 -16.66
C GLY A 35 0.76 1.04 -16.24
N GLU A 36 1.37 -0.13 -16.08
CA GLU A 36 0.66 -1.32 -15.60
C GLU A 36 0.31 -1.24 -14.11
N VAL A 37 1.19 -0.69 -13.28
CA VAL A 37 0.90 -0.45 -11.87
C VAL A 37 -0.27 0.49 -11.72
N LEU A 38 -0.26 1.62 -12.43
CA LEU A 38 -1.37 2.57 -12.44
C LEU A 38 -2.69 1.93 -12.90
N LYS A 39 -2.63 1.05 -13.91
CA LYS A 39 -3.84 0.47 -14.52
C LYS A 39 -4.41 -0.72 -13.75
N TYR A 40 -3.55 -1.56 -13.17
CA TYR A 40 -3.94 -2.87 -12.65
C TYR A 40 -3.59 -3.06 -11.19
N TRP A 41 -2.57 -2.40 -10.65
CA TRP A 41 -2.21 -2.60 -9.26
C TRP A 41 -3.17 -1.89 -8.32
N GLY A 42 -3.40 -2.49 -7.15
CA GLY A 42 -4.27 -1.94 -6.14
C GLY A 42 -4.23 -2.75 -4.88
N LYS A 43 -5.21 -2.50 -4.00
CA LYS A 43 -5.26 -3.07 -2.66
C LYS A 43 -6.69 -3.21 -2.18
N TRP A 44 -6.95 -4.30 -1.49
CA TRP A 44 -8.08 -4.41 -0.58
C TRP A 44 -7.74 -3.69 0.72
N ILE A 45 -8.65 -2.82 1.15
CA ILE A 45 -8.54 -2.05 2.40
C ILE A 45 -9.67 -2.46 3.33
N PHE A 46 -9.32 -2.74 4.58
CA PHE A 46 -10.26 -3.04 5.65
C PHE A 46 -9.68 -2.65 7.02
N PHE A 47 -10.57 -2.43 7.98
CA PHE A 47 -10.25 -1.95 9.31
C PHE A 47 -10.31 -3.06 10.34
N GLY A 48 -9.57 -2.88 11.44
CA GLY A 48 -9.63 -3.75 12.61
C GLY A 48 -8.87 -3.15 13.79
N ASP A 49 -8.96 -3.82 14.93
CA ASP A 49 -8.06 -3.57 16.05
C ASP A 49 -6.71 -4.30 15.87
N LYS A 50 -5.73 -4.01 16.72
CA LYS A 50 -4.38 -4.55 16.56
C LYS A 50 -4.34 -6.08 16.63
N SER A 51 -5.11 -6.70 17.53
CA SER A 51 -5.09 -8.14 17.69
C SER A 51 -5.75 -8.84 16.50
N GLN A 52 -6.81 -8.26 15.96
CA GLN A 52 -7.44 -8.70 14.71
C GLN A 52 -6.49 -8.61 13.53
N LEU A 53 -5.82 -7.47 13.32
CA LEU A 53 -4.88 -7.30 12.21
C LEU A 53 -3.69 -8.26 12.34
N ASP A 54 -3.14 -8.46 13.53
CA ASP A 54 -2.06 -9.43 13.75
C ASP A 54 -2.51 -10.88 13.51
N GLU A 55 -3.74 -11.22 13.89
CA GLU A 55 -4.29 -12.54 13.63
C GLU A 55 -4.50 -12.79 12.13
N TRP A 56 -5.05 -11.81 11.41
CA TRP A 56 -5.16 -11.88 9.95
C TRP A 56 -3.80 -11.95 9.28
N ALA A 57 -2.81 -11.16 9.72
CA ALA A 57 -1.45 -11.24 9.19
C ALA A 57 -0.88 -12.66 9.29
N ARG A 58 -1.01 -13.32 10.46
CA ARG A 58 -0.59 -14.71 10.65
C ARG A 58 -1.35 -15.70 9.77
N LYS A 59 -2.67 -15.52 9.61
CA LYS A 59 -3.51 -16.39 8.77
C LYS A 59 -3.23 -16.22 7.28
N LEU A 60 -2.86 -15.01 6.86
CA LEU A 60 -2.61 -14.66 5.46
C LEU A 60 -1.14 -14.90 5.05
N ASP A 61 -0.22 -14.99 6.02
CA ASP A 61 1.21 -15.20 5.76
C ASP A 61 1.50 -16.39 4.82
N PRO A 62 0.86 -17.58 4.97
CA PRO A 62 1.08 -18.69 4.04
C PRO A 62 0.70 -18.38 2.57
N TYR A 63 -0.24 -17.47 2.34
CA TYR A 63 -0.61 -17.05 0.98
C TYR A 63 0.42 -16.07 0.40
N VAL A 64 1.12 -15.33 1.26
CA VAL A 64 2.25 -14.48 0.86
C VAL A 64 3.48 -15.33 0.56
N GLU A 65 3.76 -16.33 1.39
CA GLU A 65 4.87 -17.27 1.19
C GLU A 65 4.70 -18.10 -0.09
N ASN A 66 3.47 -18.48 -0.43
CA ASN A 66 3.16 -19.17 -1.69
C ASN A 66 2.89 -18.23 -2.87
N GLU A 67 3.20 -16.93 -2.72
CA GLU A 67 3.10 -15.91 -3.78
C GLU A 67 1.68 -15.66 -4.34
N THR A 68 0.64 -16.17 -3.67
CA THR A 68 -0.75 -15.90 -4.03
C THR A 68 -1.11 -14.45 -3.69
N ILE A 69 -0.68 -13.96 -2.52
CA ILE A 69 -0.78 -12.56 -2.12
C ILE A 69 0.60 -11.92 -2.26
N PRO A 70 0.79 -10.93 -3.13
CA PRO A 70 2.10 -10.31 -3.34
C PRO A 70 2.71 -9.66 -2.09
N CYS A 71 1.94 -8.83 -1.39
CA CYS A 71 2.32 -8.30 -0.09
C CYS A 71 1.12 -7.80 0.71
N ILE A 72 1.33 -7.67 2.02
CA ILE A 72 0.38 -7.05 2.93
C ILE A 72 1.13 -6.00 3.74
N LYS A 73 0.46 -4.89 4.02
CA LYS A 73 0.94 -3.88 4.96
C LYS A 73 -0.22 -3.47 5.86
N TYR A 74 0.06 -3.23 7.13
CA TYR A 74 -0.95 -2.76 8.05
C TYR A 74 -0.38 -1.84 9.13
N ASP A 75 -1.25 -1.00 9.67
CA ASP A 75 -0.86 0.01 10.64
C ASP A 75 -0.41 -0.60 11.97
N ARG A 76 0.65 -0.03 12.56
CA ARG A 76 1.03 -0.29 13.95
C ARG A 76 0.11 0.46 14.93
N ILE A 77 -0.20 1.71 14.59
CA ILE A 77 -1.04 2.63 15.36
C ILE A 77 -2.01 3.34 14.40
N PRO A 78 -3.21 3.76 14.85
CA PRO A 78 -4.15 4.42 13.96
C PRO A 78 -3.51 5.66 13.32
N PRO A 79 -3.63 5.86 11.99
CA PRO A 79 -3.01 6.98 11.30
C PRO A 79 -3.83 8.26 11.57
N ALA A 80 -3.67 8.80 12.78
CA ALA A 80 -4.36 10.00 13.25
C ALA A 80 -4.03 11.24 12.41
N ASN A 81 -2.85 11.26 11.79
CA ASN A 81 -2.44 12.26 10.80
C ASN A 81 -3.35 12.30 9.55
N LEU A 82 -4.04 11.20 9.26
CA LEU A 82 -5.04 11.09 8.19
C LEU A 82 -6.48 11.13 8.73
N GLY A 83 -6.66 11.46 10.02
CA GLY A 83 -7.97 11.54 10.66
C GLY A 83 -8.64 10.18 10.93
N LEU A 84 -7.88 9.08 10.89
CA LEU A 84 -8.40 7.75 11.15
C LEU A 84 -8.20 7.34 12.61
N THR A 85 -9.24 6.70 13.17
CA THR A 85 -9.25 6.20 14.56
C THR A 85 -9.06 4.70 14.67
N GLU A 86 -9.13 3.99 13.54
CA GLU A 86 -8.99 2.54 13.43
C GLU A 86 -7.71 2.20 12.65
N LEU A 87 -7.16 1.01 12.89
CA LEU A 87 -6.02 0.52 12.10
C LEU A 87 -6.50 0.02 10.75
N VAL A 88 -5.67 0.22 9.75
CA VAL A 88 -5.93 -0.19 8.37
C VAL A 88 -5.01 -1.35 8.00
N MET A 89 -5.57 -2.38 7.38
CA MET A 89 -4.82 -3.39 6.63
C MET A 89 -5.05 -3.21 5.14
N MET A 90 -3.95 -3.29 4.39
CA MET A 90 -3.88 -3.20 2.93
C MET A 90 -3.30 -4.50 2.38
N VAL A 91 -4.10 -5.22 1.60
CA VAL A 91 -3.67 -6.44 0.90
C VAL A 91 -3.52 -6.10 -0.58
N TYR A 92 -2.29 -6.00 -1.05
CA TYR A 92 -1.98 -5.58 -2.42
C TYR A 92 -2.13 -6.73 -3.39
N CYS A 93 -2.67 -6.45 -4.58
CA CYS A 93 -2.66 -7.39 -5.69
C CYS A 93 -2.94 -6.71 -7.04
N ASP A 94 -2.77 -7.48 -8.11
CA ASP A 94 -3.24 -7.11 -9.44
C ASP A 94 -4.78 -7.23 -9.53
N LYS A 95 -5.43 -6.27 -10.17
CA LYS A 95 -6.88 -6.20 -10.35
C LYS A 95 -7.45 -7.47 -10.95
N ARG A 96 -6.74 -8.10 -11.89
CA ARG A 96 -7.14 -9.34 -12.56
C ARG A 96 -7.19 -10.54 -11.60
N LYS A 97 -6.50 -10.45 -10.45
CA LYS A 97 -6.51 -11.44 -9.37
C LYS A 97 -7.31 -11.00 -8.14
N SER A 98 -7.81 -9.76 -8.12
CA SER A 98 -8.43 -9.15 -6.94
C SER A 98 -9.62 -9.95 -6.37
N GLU A 99 -10.42 -10.60 -7.21
CA GLU A 99 -11.58 -11.37 -6.73
C GLU A 99 -11.18 -12.72 -6.10
N GLU A 100 -10.16 -13.38 -6.63
CA GLU A 100 -9.55 -14.57 -6.01
C GLU A 100 -8.99 -14.23 -4.61
N ILE A 101 -8.28 -13.11 -4.51
CA ILE A 101 -7.79 -12.62 -3.21
C ILE A 101 -8.93 -12.26 -2.28
N TRP A 102 -10.00 -11.64 -2.79
CA TRP A 102 -11.17 -11.32 -1.99
C TRP A 102 -11.81 -12.58 -1.38
N GLN A 103 -11.93 -13.66 -2.15
CA GLN A 103 -12.46 -14.93 -1.63
C GLN A 103 -11.61 -15.48 -0.49
N ILE A 104 -10.28 -15.39 -0.58
CA ILE A 104 -9.36 -15.75 0.52
C ILE A 104 -9.66 -14.89 1.75
N LEU A 105 -9.78 -13.56 1.60
CA LEU A 105 -10.07 -12.66 2.72
C LEU A 105 -11.42 -12.98 3.38
N GLN A 106 -12.45 -13.32 2.59
CA GLN A 106 -13.76 -13.73 3.13
C GLN A 106 -13.69 -15.04 3.93
N GLN A 107 -12.88 -16.01 3.49
CA GLN A 107 -12.67 -17.26 4.24
C GLN A 107 -12.08 -17.00 5.63
N HIS A 108 -11.29 -15.94 5.79
CA HIS A 108 -10.72 -15.50 7.06
C HIS A 108 -11.60 -14.50 7.83
N GLY A 109 -12.84 -14.30 7.38
CA GLY A 109 -13.86 -13.54 8.09
C GLY A 109 -13.84 -12.03 7.83
N VAL A 110 -13.11 -11.55 6.82
CA VAL A 110 -13.15 -10.14 6.41
C VAL A 110 -14.50 -9.85 5.74
N LYS A 111 -15.26 -8.90 6.29
CA LYS A 111 -16.65 -8.61 5.85
C LYS A 111 -16.81 -7.31 5.08
N ILE A 112 -15.89 -6.37 5.25
CA ILE A 112 -15.95 -5.03 4.66
C ILE A 112 -14.91 -4.94 3.54
N LYS A 113 -15.29 -4.31 2.43
CA LYS A 113 -14.54 -4.28 1.19
C LYS A 113 -14.42 -2.85 0.68
N ALA A 114 -13.19 -2.36 0.57
CA ALA A 114 -12.85 -1.26 -0.33
C ALA A 114 -11.68 -1.71 -1.22
N TRP A 115 -11.90 -1.72 -2.54
CA TRP A 115 -10.80 -1.81 -3.50
C TRP A 115 -10.32 -0.40 -3.78
N VAL A 116 -9.03 -0.16 -3.69
CA VAL A 116 -8.43 1.11 -4.13
C VAL A 116 -7.30 0.79 -5.08
N SER A 117 -7.37 1.34 -6.29
CA SER A 117 -6.30 1.24 -7.28
C SER A 117 -5.09 2.09 -6.88
N GLU A 118 -3.94 1.75 -7.44
CA GLU A 118 -2.74 2.57 -7.25
C GLU A 118 -2.89 3.95 -7.89
N TRP A 119 -3.59 4.04 -9.03
CA TRP A 119 -3.95 5.33 -9.63
C TRP A 119 -4.75 6.21 -8.67
N GLU A 120 -5.83 5.69 -8.07
CA GLU A 120 -6.62 6.44 -7.06
C GLU A 120 -5.75 6.84 -5.86
N THR A 121 -4.84 5.97 -5.45
CA THR A 121 -3.92 6.25 -4.34
C THR A 121 -2.98 7.41 -4.67
N MET A 122 -2.38 7.40 -5.86
CA MET A 122 -1.50 8.47 -6.31
C MET A 122 -2.25 9.79 -6.46
N GLU A 123 -3.47 9.77 -7.00
CA GLU A 123 -4.33 10.96 -7.09
C GLU A 123 -4.65 11.56 -5.71
N MET A 124 -4.79 10.75 -4.67
CA MET A 124 -5.00 11.24 -3.30
C MET A 124 -3.75 11.84 -2.65
N TRP A 125 -2.56 11.47 -3.13
CA TRP A 125 -1.27 11.92 -2.59
C TRP A 125 -0.56 12.97 -3.45
N LYS A 126 -1.08 13.31 -4.63
CA LYS A 126 -0.54 14.40 -5.45
C LYS A 126 -0.83 15.78 -4.82
N PRO A 127 -0.22 16.87 -5.32
CA PRO A 127 -0.56 18.23 -4.89
C PRO A 127 -2.06 18.53 -4.93
N GLY A 128 -2.64 18.98 -3.82
CA GLY A 128 -4.09 19.19 -3.68
C GLY A 128 -4.91 17.92 -3.44
N GLY A 129 -4.28 16.75 -3.41
CA GLY A 129 -4.89 15.48 -3.04
C GLY A 129 -5.19 15.42 -1.54
N VAL A 130 -6.31 14.76 -1.19
CA VAL A 130 -6.85 14.79 0.18
C VAL A 130 -5.87 14.25 1.23
N LEU A 131 -5.12 13.18 0.92
CA LEU A 131 -4.20 12.57 1.89
C LEU A 131 -2.95 13.42 2.07
N LEU A 132 -2.41 13.99 0.99
CA LEU A 132 -1.25 14.87 1.09
C LEU A 132 -1.56 16.12 1.93
N GLU A 133 -2.69 16.77 1.66
CA GLU A 133 -3.04 18.01 2.37
C GLU A 133 -3.36 17.75 3.85
N GLN A 134 -3.98 16.61 4.18
CA GLN A 134 -4.18 16.20 5.56
C GLN A 134 -2.85 15.92 6.26
N TRP A 135 -1.95 15.20 5.60
CA TRP A 135 -0.63 14.91 6.14
C TRP A 135 0.15 16.20 6.40
N ILE A 136 0.26 17.12 5.43
CA ILE A 136 0.92 18.43 5.59
C ILE A 136 0.34 19.18 6.79
N LYS A 137 -0.99 19.23 6.91
CA LYS A 137 -1.66 19.90 8.03
C LYS A 137 -1.31 19.26 9.37
N SER A 138 -1.22 17.93 9.43
CA SER A 138 -0.88 17.21 10.66
C SER A 138 0.56 17.42 11.11
N MET A 139 1.47 17.69 10.17
CA MET A 139 2.90 17.89 10.44
C MET A 139 3.22 19.29 10.99
N ASN A 140 2.24 20.19 11.08
CA ASN A 140 2.41 21.59 11.50
C ASN A 140 3.52 22.32 10.71
N PHE A 141 3.64 22.02 9.42
CA PHE A 141 4.58 22.68 8.53
C PHE A 141 4.23 24.15 8.36
N ASN A 142 5.27 24.98 8.21
CA ASN A 142 5.10 26.34 7.71
C ASN A 142 4.80 26.31 6.19
N GLU A 143 4.43 27.45 5.61
CA GLU A 143 4.04 27.51 4.19
C GLU A 143 5.15 27.07 3.24
N GLU A 144 6.42 27.40 3.55
CA GLU A 144 7.57 27.00 2.73
C GLU A 144 7.75 25.47 2.73
N GLN A 145 7.68 24.85 3.90
CA GLN A 145 7.76 23.39 4.07
C GLN A 145 6.58 22.68 3.40
N ALA A 146 5.37 23.22 3.54
CA ALA A 146 4.17 22.71 2.90
C ALA A 146 4.31 22.76 1.37
N GLN A 147 4.75 23.90 0.83
CA GLN A 147 4.93 24.07 -0.61
C GLN A 147 6.04 23.17 -1.16
N ALA A 148 7.19 23.07 -0.47
CA ALA A 148 8.27 22.17 -0.85
C ALA A 148 7.81 20.70 -0.86
N THR A 149 6.95 20.30 0.08
CA THR A 149 6.34 18.97 0.11
C THR A 149 5.45 18.73 -1.10
N ARG A 150 4.56 19.67 -1.43
CA ARG A 150 3.69 19.56 -2.62
C ARG A 150 4.53 19.45 -3.89
N GLU A 151 5.53 20.30 -4.06
CA GLU A 151 6.41 20.24 -5.24
C GLU A 151 7.17 18.92 -5.34
N HIS A 152 7.67 18.40 -4.22
CA HIS A 152 8.30 17.10 -4.19
C HIS A 152 7.33 15.98 -4.59
N ALA A 153 6.14 15.94 -4.00
CA ALA A 153 5.10 14.97 -4.36
C ALA A 153 4.72 15.06 -5.84
N GLY A 154 4.54 16.27 -6.36
CA GLY A 154 4.22 16.54 -7.76
C GLY A 154 5.30 16.03 -8.72
N ARG A 155 6.59 16.27 -8.42
CA ARG A 155 7.69 15.74 -9.22
C ARG A 155 7.75 14.21 -9.19
N THR A 156 7.70 13.62 -7.99
CA THR A 156 7.84 12.18 -7.80
C THR A 156 6.70 11.41 -8.45
N MET A 157 5.46 11.88 -8.30
CA MET A 157 4.29 11.23 -8.92
C MET A 157 4.22 11.51 -10.41
N GLY A 158 4.48 12.75 -10.83
CA GLY A 158 4.52 13.15 -12.25
C GLY A 158 5.44 12.25 -13.06
N TYR A 159 6.62 11.93 -12.53
CA TYR A 159 7.55 10.99 -13.17
C TYR A 159 6.91 9.63 -13.49
N ILE A 160 6.14 9.06 -12.56
CA ILE A 160 5.49 7.75 -12.78
C ILE A 160 4.47 7.83 -13.92
N PHE A 161 3.73 8.94 -14.01
CA PHE A 161 2.76 9.16 -15.10
C PHE A 161 3.44 9.41 -16.44
N ASP A 162 4.54 10.15 -16.46
CA ASP A 162 5.24 10.57 -17.67
C ASP A 162 6.14 9.46 -18.26
N HIS A 163 6.47 8.44 -17.47
CA HIS A 163 7.36 7.33 -17.84
C HIS A 163 6.65 5.96 -17.77
N PRO A 164 5.57 5.72 -18.54
CA PRO A 164 4.70 4.55 -18.37
C PRO A 164 5.37 3.20 -18.66
N ASP A 165 6.40 3.17 -19.50
CA ASP A 165 7.07 1.93 -19.94
C ASP A 165 8.23 1.52 -19.03
N GLU A 166 8.62 2.36 -18.08
CA GLU A 166 9.67 2.04 -17.11
C GLU A 166 9.16 1.05 -16.06
N ILE A 167 10.04 0.17 -15.61
CA ILE A 167 9.74 -0.77 -14.54
C ILE A 167 9.45 0.00 -13.25
N PHE A 168 8.31 -0.29 -12.64
CA PHE A 168 7.92 0.35 -11.41
C PHE A 168 8.89 0.02 -10.27
N THR A 169 9.26 1.05 -9.53
CA THR A 169 10.06 0.94 -8.32
C THR A 169 9.26 1.53 -7.17
N PRO A 170 8.82 0.71 -6.20
CA PRO A 170 8.09 1.22 -5.06
C PRO A 170 8.96 2.16 -4.22
N TRP A 171 8.32 3.13 -3.58
CA TRP A 171 9.02 4.01 -2.64
C TRP A 171 9.55 3.23 -1.44
N ALA A 172 10.67 3.67 -0.89
CA ALA A 172 11.13 3.20 0.41
C ALA A 172 10.04 3.49 1.45
N GLN A 173 9.68 2.47 2.25
CA GLN A 173 8.66 2.56 3.29
C GLN A 173 9.21 2.14 4.64
#